data_AF-N8YIP7-F1
#
_entry.id   AF-N8YIP7-F1
#
_cell.length_a   1.000
_cell.length_b   1.000
_cell.length_c   1.000
_cell.angle_alpha   90.00
_cell.angle_beta   90.00
_cell.angle_gamma   90.00
#
_symmetry.space_group_name_H-M   'P 1'
#
loop_
_entity.id
_entity.type
_entity.pdbx_description
1 polymer ?
#
loop_
_entity_poly.entity_id
_entity_poly.type
_entity_poly.pdbx_seq_one_letter_code
_entity_poly.pdbx_strand_id
1 'polypeptide(L)'
;MKLSSILFAISLFLLSAYCQASDSKPQSATIQQLRQFQQQDHFLPDNFLYTGIKNPQLKQKLNQNIADTSQAFIKLYESHTPPSKKQLLKILADGINQIDPYSLDTDDREQVAVSYEKFLDIIGLESSDGILNTWVYGEVINKLIEQKKSVKP
;
A
#
# COMPACT_ATOMS: atom_id res chain seq x y z
N MET A 1 -9.75 31.22 -57.02
CA MET A 1 -8.97 30.00 -56.66
C MET A 1 -7.69 30.33 -55.85
N LYS A 2 -7.75 31.05 -54.71
CA LYS A 2 -6.53 31.28 -53.89
C LYS A 2 -6.74 31.37 -52.37
N LEU A 3 -7.94 31.08 -51.85
CA LEU A 3 -8.19 31.10 -50.39
C LEU A 3 -8.68 29.75 -49.84
N SER A 4 -9.22 28.87 -50.68
CA SER A 4 -9.64 27.51 -50.28
C SER A 4 -8.47 26.53 -50.14
N SER A 5 -7.32 26.79 -50.77
CA SER A 5 -6.14 25.90 -50.69
C SER A 5 -5.28 26.11 -49.45
N ILE A 6 -5.44 27.22 -48.72
CA ILE A 6 -4.68 27.51 -47.49
C ILE A 6 -5.34 26.85 -46.27
N LEU A 7 -6.68 26.79 -46.24
CA LEU A 7 -7.44 26.12 -45.18
C LEU A 7 -7.26 24.59 -45.16
N PHE A 8 -6.92 23.97 -46.29
CA PHE A 8 -6.68 22.53 -46.36
C PHE A 8 -5.28 22.13 -45.85
N ALA A 9 -4.30 23.04 -45.91
CA ALA A 9 -2.93 22.77 -45.47
C ALA A 9 -2.76 22.85 -43.93
N ILE A 10 -3.64 23.58 -43.23
CA ILE A 10 -3.60 23.69 -41.76
C ILE A 10 -4.31 22.50 -41.10
N SER A 11 -5.32 21.92 -41.77
CA SER A 11 -6.03 20.71 -41.33
C SER A 11 -5.13 19.46 -41.30
N LEU A 12 -4.18 19.35 -42.23
CA LEU A 12 -3.30 18.17 -42.33
C LEU A 12 -2.15 18.15 -41.31
N PHE A 13 -1.90 19.26 -40.60
CA PHE A 13 -0.82 19.35 -39.61
C PHE A 13 -1.27 19.01 -38.18
N LEU A 14 -2.56 18.77 -37.95
CA LEU A 14 -3.11 18.47 -36.61
C LEU A 14 -3.34 16.98 -36.33
N LEU A 15 -3.05 16.09 -37.29
CA LEU A 15 -3.23 14.63 -37.11
C LEU A 15 -1.97 13.85 -36.74
N SER A 16 -0.80 14.49 -36.62
CA SER A 16 0.45 13.80 -36.25
C SER A 16 0.75 13.77 -34.73
N ALA A 17 -0.15 14.31 -33.89
CA ALA A 17 0.09 14.46 -32.45
C ALA A 17 -0.69 13.49 -31.54
N TYR A 18 -1.27 12.41 -32.07
CA TYR A 18 -1.95 11.38 -31.25
C TYR A 18 -1.39 9.98 -31.51
N CYS A 19 -0.11 9.81 -31.21
CA CYS A 19 0.37 8.50 -30.77
C CYS A 19 1.58 8.69 -29.85
N GLN A 20 1.32 8.98 -28.58
CA GLN A 20 2.21 8.56 -27.51
C GLN A 20 1.38 7.72 -26.55
N ALA A 21 1.29 6.42 -26.86
CA ALA A 21 0.97 5.42 -25.85
C ALA A 21 2.12 5.44 -24.84
N SER A 22 1.95 6.18 -23.76
CA SER A 22 2.92 6.26 -22.68
C SER A 22 2.70 5.08 -21.74
N ASP A 23 3.42 3.98 -21.98
CA ASP A 23 3.48 2.81 -21.09
C ASP A 23 4.04 3.15 -19.68
N SER A 24 4.46 4.40 -19.44
CA SER A 24 5.03 4.91 -18.18
C SER A 24 4.04 5.61 -17.22
N LYS A 25 2.78 5.86 -17.63
CA LYS A 25 1.80 6.60 -16.80
C LYS A 25 1.33 5.87 -15.54
N PRO A 26 1.04 4.55 -15.57
CA PRO A 26 0.53 3.86 -14.38
C PRO A 26 1.57 3.76 -13.25
N GLN A 27 2.80 3.38 -13.61
CA GLN A 27 3.92 3.23 -12.67
C GLN A 27 4.33 4.54 -12.01
N SER A 28 4.37 5.64 -12.78
CA SER A 28 4.67 6.96 -12.21
C SER A 28 3.59 7.42 -11.22
N ALA A 29 2.32 7.11 -11.48
CA ALA A 29 1.22 7.39 -10.55
C ALA A 29 1.32 6.58 -9.25
N THR A 30 1.57 5.26 -9.34
CA THR A 30 1.76 4.42 -8.15
C THR A 30 2.94 4.88 -7.30
N ILE A 31 4.09 5.20 -7.90
CA ILE A 31 5.26 5.74 -7.17
C ILE A 31 4.89 7.06 -6.46
N GLN A 32 4.14 7.95 -7.10
CA GLN A 32 3.70 9.20 -6.48
C GLN A 32 2.77 8.96 -5.29
N GLN A 33 1.80 8.05 -5.42
CA GLN A 33 0.90 7.68 -4.32
C GLN A 33 1.66 7.05 -3.15
N LEU A 34 2.64 6.17 -3.41
CA LEU A 34 3.50 5.61 -2.37
C LEU A 34 4.34 6.69 -1.65
N ARG A 35 4.87 7.66 -2.39
CA ARG A 35 5.62 8.79 -1.80
C ARG A 35 4.72 9.67 -0.94
N GLN A 36 3.48 9.90 -1.36
CA GLN A 36 2.51 10.65 -0.56
C GLN A 36 2.13 9.87 0.70
N PHE A 37 1.88 8.56 0.58
CA PHE A 37 1.54 7.69 1.69
C PHE A 37 2.67 7.65 2.73
N GLN A 38 3.91 7.48 2.29
CA GLN A 38 5.13 7.47 3.13
C GLN A 38 5.25 8.66 4.09
N GLN A 39 4.72 9.84 3.74
CA GLN A 39 4.88 11.07 4.52
C GLN A 39 3.73 11.32 5.51
N GLN A 40 2.73 10.44 5.55
CA GLN A 40 1.56 10.63 6.40
C GLN A 40 1.82 10.14 7.82
N ASP A 41 1.03 10.67 8.75
CA ASP A 41 0.89 10.09 10.07
C ASP A 41 -0.31 9.11 10.05
N HIS A 42 -0.01 7.82 10.07
CA HIS A 42 -1.01 6.74 9.89
C HIS A 42 -1.74 6.37 11.18
N PHE A 43 -1.35 6.98 12.31
CA PHE A 43 -1.83 6.63 13.65
C PHE A 43 -2.39 7.85 14.39
N LEU A 44 -2.93 8.82 13.64
CA LEU A 44 -3.78 9.87 14.20
C LEU A 44 -5.14 9.29 14.62
N PRO A 45 -5.81 9.90 15.62
CA PRO A 45 -7.20 9.57 15.92
C PRO A 45 -8.06 9.76 14.67
N ASP A 46 -9.06 8.91 14.49
CA ASP A 46 -10.10 9.11 13.50
C ASP A 46 -11.29 9.90 14.09
N ASN A 47 -12.29 10.17 13.25
CA ASN A 47 -13.53 10.85 13.67
C ASN A 47 -14.56 9.88 14.26
N PHE A 48 -14.17 8.64 14.57
CA PHE A 48 -15.06 7.55 14.98
C PHE A 48 -14.58 6.95 16.31
N LEU A 49 -13.89 5.81 16.27
CA LEU A 49 -13.56 5.00 17.46
C LEU A 49 -12.06 4.87 17.70
N TYR A 50 -11.22 5.06 16.67
CA TYR A 50 -9.78 4.90 16.83
C TYR A 50 -9.18 6.15 17.46
N THR A 51 -8.61 5.99 18.66
CA THR A 51 -8.13 7.15 19.44
C THR A 51 -6.68 7.53 19.12
N GLY A 52 -5.99 6.78 18.27
CA GLY A 52 -4.59 7.03 17.90
C GLY A 52 -3.57 6.59 18.96
N ILE A 53 -2.35 6.31 18.52
CA ILE A 53 -1.26 5.83 19.38
C ILE A 53 -0.79 6.96 20.30
N LYS A 54 -0.91 6.73 21.61
CA LYS A 54 -0.54 7.71 22.65
C LYS A 54 0.95 7.79 22.90
N ASN A 55 1.67 6.67 22.78
CA ASN A 55 3.11 6.63 22.98
C ASN A 55 3.83 7.20 21.74
N PRO A 56 4.52 8.36 21.83
CA PRO A 56 5.13 9.00 20.67
C PRO A 56 6.28 8.17 20.06
N GLN A 57 7.03 7.42 20.86
CA GLN A 57 8.13 6.57 20.36
C GLN A 57 7.58 5.37 19.58
N LEU A 58 6.52 4.74 20.10
CA LEU A 58 5.83 3.66 19.39
C LEU A 58 5.25 4.16 18.08
N LYS A 59 4.55 5.30 18.12
CA LYS A 59 3.97 5.95 16.95
C LYS A 59 5.01 6.26 15.88
N GLN A 60 6.15 6.83 16.29
CA GLN A 60 7.27 7.10 15.40
C GLN A 60 7.80 5.81 14.77
N LYS A 61 8.00 4.75 15.57
CA LYS A 61 8.49 3.45 15.08
C LYS A 61 7.56 2.85 14.03
N LEU A 62 6.25 2.91 14.24
CA LEU A 62 5.27 2.34 13.31
C LEU A 62 5.13 3.16 12.02
N ASN A 63 5.10 4.49 12.12
CA ASN A 63 5.16 5.35 10.92
C ASN A 63 6.46 5.12 10.14
N GLN A 64 7.59 4.92 10.81
CA GLN A 64 8.86 4.57 10.15
C GLN A 64 8.76 3.22 9.42
N ASN A 65 8.16 2.20 10.03
CA ASN A 65 7.94 0.91 9.35
C ASN A 65 7.08 1.06 8.08
N ILE A 66 6.00 1.84 8.12
CA ILE A 66 5.18 2.13 6.92
C ILE A 66 6.00 2.89 5.87
N ALA A 67 6.81 3.85 6.31
CA ALA A 67 7.67 4.61 5.41
C ALA A 67 8.72 3.72 4.72
N ASP A 68 9.33 2.79 5.45
CA ASP A 68 10.32 1.84 4.93
C ASP A 68 9.67 0.85 3.95
N THR A 69 8.47 0.36 4.25
CA THR A 69 7.68 -0.50 3.34
C THR A 69 7.29 0.24 2.06
N SER A 70 6.86 1.51 2.18
CA SER A 70 6.59 2.37 1.02
C SER A 70 7.83 2.52 0.14
N GLN A 71 8.99 2.74 0.77
CA GLN A 71 10.26 2.87 0.06
C GLN A 71 10.70 1.57 -0.62
N ALA A 72 10.39 0.41 -0.03
CA ALA A 72 10.63 -0.89 -0.65
C ALA A 72 9.76 -1.08 -1.91
N PHE A 73 8.47 -0.74 -1.85
CA PHE A 73 7.61 -0.76 -3.03
C PHE A 73 8.11 0.21 -4.11
N ILE A 74 8.47 1.45 -3.74
CA ILE A 74 9.02 2.43 -4.68
C ILE A 74 10.23 1.85 -5.42
N LYS A 75 11.19 1.24 -4.71
CA LYS A 75 12.36 0.61 -5.33
C LYS A 75 11.99 -0.56 -6.25
N LEU A 76 10.97 -1.34 -5.90
CA LEU A 76 10.48 -2.42 -6.75
C LEU A 76 9.89 -1.86 -8.05
N TYR A 77 9.03 -0.85 -7.96
CA TYR A 77 8.50 -0.18 -9.14
C TYR A 77 9.59 0.53 -9.94
N GLU A 78 10.61 1.12 -9.34
CA GLU A 78 11.73 1.74 -10.07
C GLU A 78 12.59 0.73 -10.87
N SER A 79 12.62 -0.54 -10.43
CA SER A 79 13.48 -1.58 -11.03
C SER A 79 12.77 -2.59 -11.92
N HIS A 80 11.43 -2.71 -11.85
CA HIS A 80 10.65 -3.72 -12.58
C HIS A 80 9.33 -3.15 -13.10
N THR A 81 8.94 -3.52 -14.33
CA THR A 81 7.66 -3.10 -14.91
C THR A 81 6.98 -4.22 -15.72
N PRO A 82 5.78 -4.69 -15.32
CA PRO A 82 5.14 -4.56 -13.99
C PRO A 82 5.71 -5.55 -12.96
N PRO A 83 5.73 -5.22 -11.65
CA PRO A 83 6.07 -6.19 -10.61
C PRO A 83 5.07 -7.36 -10.55
N SER A 84 5.57 -8.56 -10.23
CA SER A 84 4.70 -9.73 -10.04
C SER A 84 3.96 -9.70 -8.69
N LYS A 85 2.77 -10.33 -8.63
CA LYS A 85 2.02 -10.53 -7.37
C LYS A 85 2.91 -11.09 -6.25
N LYS A 86 3.77 -12.06 -6.57
CA LYS A 86 4.71 -12.66 -5.61
C LYS A 86 5.70 -11.65 -5.03
N GLN A 87 6.22 -10.73 -5.84
CA GLN A 87 7.12 -9.67 -5.37
C GLN A 87 6.38 -8.68 -4.46
N LEU A 88 5.15 -8.31 -4.83
CA LEU A 88 4.34 -7.39 -4.03
C LEU A 88 3.98 -7.99 -2.66
N LEU A 89 3.49 -9.23 -2.64
CA LEU A 89 3.18 -9.95 -1.39
C LEU A 89 4.40 -10.15 -0.50
N LYS A 90 5.57 -10.38 -1.11
CA LYS A 90 6.83 -10.50 -0.35
C LYS A 90 7.15 -9.20 0.39
N ILE A 91 7.07 -8.04 -0.27
CA ILE A 91 7.32 -6.75 0.39
C ILE A 91 6.28 -6.49 1.48
N LEU A 92 5.01 -6.79 1.22
CA LEU A 92 3.94 -6.66 2.21
C LEU A 92 4.23 -7.49 3.48
N ALA A 93 4.57 -8.77 3.29
CA ALA A 93 4.92 -9.70 4.38
C ALA A 93 6.17 -9.26 5.14
N ASP A 94 7.25 -8.92 4.42
CA ASP A 94 8.51 -8.49 5.01
C ASP A 94 8.34 -7.18 5.83
N GLY A 95 7.45 -6.29 5.39
CA GLY A 95 7.13 -5.06 6.09
C GLY A 95 6.39 -5.31 7.41
N ILE A 96 5.24 -5.99 7.34
CA ILE A 96 4.36 -6.14 8.51
C ILE A 96 4.97 -7.03 9.58
N ASN A 97 5.75 -8.06 9.19
CA ASN A 97 6.39 -8.99 10.13
C ASN A 97 7.57 -8.37 10.90
N GLN A 98 7.98 -7.13 10.61
CA GLN A 98 8.92 -6.39 11.46
C GLN A 98 8.26 -5.81 12.71
N ILE A 99 6.93 -5.79 12.74
CA ILE A 99 6.15 -5.37 13.89
C ILE A 99 5.69 -6.63 14.63
N ASP A 100 6.05 -6.72 15.91
CA ASP A 100 5.47 -7.72 16.80
C ASP A 100 4.01 -7.34 17.11
N PRO A 101 3.00 -8.08 16.62
CA PRO A 101 1.61 -7.74 16.87
C PRO A 101 1.28 -7.75 18.37
N TYR A 102 1.96 -8.55 19.20
CA TYR A 102 1.69 -8.64 20.64
C TYR A 102 2.32 -7.52 21.46
N SER A 103 3.13 -6.68 20.82
CA SER A 103 3.57 -5.41 21.42
C SER A 103 2.51 -4.31 21.34
N LEU A 104 1.39 -4.56 20.66
CA LEU A 104 0.30 -3.62 20.41
C LEU A 104 -1.02 -4.11 21.04
N ASP A 105 -1.86 -3.18 21.46
CA ASP A 105 -3.25 -3.50 21.78
C ASP A 105 -4.06 -3.84 20.51
N THR A 106 -5.32 -4.22 20.68
CA THR A 106 -6.14 -4.64 19.54
C THR A 106 -6.38 -3.51 18.56
N ASP A 107 -6.68 -2.31 19.03
CA ASP A 107 -7.02 -1.18 18.16
C ASP A 107 -5.79 -0.74 17.34
N ASP A 108 -4.62 -0.72 17.97
CA ASP A 108 -3.36 -0.40 17.31
C ASP A 108 -2.95 -1.48 16.29
N ARG A 109 -3.16 -2.78 16.59
CA ARG A 109 -2.95 -3.86 15.61
C ARG A 109 -3.86 -3.70 14.39
N GLU A 110 -5.15 -3.47 14.60
CA GLU A 110 -6.11 -3.27 13.51
C GLU A 110 -5.72 -2.05 12.68
N GLN A 111 -5.30 -0.95 13.30
CA GLN A 111 -4.85 0.23 12.58
C GLN A 111 -3.59 -0.02 11.73
N VAL A 112 -2.64 -0.85 12.21
CA VAL A 112 -1.51 -1.30 11.39
C VAL A 112 -2.00 -2.08 10.18
N ALA A 113 -2.92 -3.03 10.36
CA ALA A 113 -3.49 -3.81 9.26
C ALA A 113 -4.21 -2.91 8.24
N VAL A 114 -5.07 -1.99 8.69
CA VAL A 114 -5.74 -0.99 7.84
C VAL A 114 -4.74 -0.13 7.07
N SER A 115 -3.62 0.24 7.70
CA SER A 115 -2.55 0.98 7.01
C SER A 115 -1.87 0.14 5.94
N TYR A 116 -1.72 -1.17 6.16
CA TYR A 116 -1.20 -2.10 5.15
C TYR A 116 -2.22 -2.45 4.06
N GLU A 117 -3.52 -2.42 4.33
CA GLU A 117 -4.57 -2.53 3.31
C GLU A 117 -4.49 -1.37 2.31
N LYS A 118 -4.16 -0.15 2.76
CA LYS A 118 -3.93 0.98 1.85
C LYS A 118 -2.77 0.74 0.87
N PHE A 119 -1.78 -0.08 1.22
CA PHE A 119 -0.78 -0.50 0.22
C PHE A 119 -1.40 -1.33 -0.89
N LEU A 120 -2.32 -2.25 -0.55
CA LEU A 120 -3.02 -3.09 -1.52
C LEU A 120 -3.75 -2.23 -2.55
N ASP A 121 -4.46 -1.20 -2.10
CA ASP A 121 -5.14 -0.23 -2.97
C ASP A 121 -4.16 0.51 -3.88
N ILE A 122 -3.06 1.04 -3.32
CA ILE A 122 -2.07 1.82 -4.07
C ILE A 122 -1.34 0.98 -5.12
N ILE A 123 -0.98 -0.26 -4.78
CA ILE A 123 -0.24 -1.17 -5.68
C ILE A 123 -1.16 -1.99 -6.59
N GLY A 124 -2.49 -1.83 -6.46
CA GLY A 124 -3.49 -2.52 -7.27
C GLY A 124 -3.56 -4.03 -7.00
N LEU A 125 -3.30 -4.46 -5.76
CA LEU A 125 -3.36 -5.86 -5.37
C LEU A 125 -4.68 -6.15 -4.63
N GLU A 126 -5.50 -7.07 -5.15
CA GLU A 126 -6.84 -7.33 -4.60
C GLU A 126 -6.85 -7.96 -3.20
N SER A 127 -5.77 -8.66 -2.82
CA SER A 127 -5.73 -9.45 -1.60
C SER A 127 -4.30 -9.60 -1.08
N SER A 128 -4.18 -9.64 0.25
CA SER A 128 -2.95 -9.97 0.96
C SER A 128 -2.66 -11.47 1.05
N ASP A 129 -3.46 -12.33 0.42
CA ASP A 129 -3.38 -13.81 0.54
C ASP A 129 -3.38 -14.27 2.02
N GLY A 130 -4.15 -13.56 2.86
CA GLY A 130 -4.32 -13.87 4.28
C GLY A 130 -3.19 -13.39 5.19
N ILE A 131 -2.15 -12.70 4.65
CA ILE A 131 -1.03 -12.16 5.45
C ILE A 131 -1.55 -11.26 6.58
N LEU A 132 -2.42 -10.30 6.25
CA LEU A 132 -2.88 -9.31 7.24
C LEU A 132 -3.73 -9.96 8.34
N ASN A 133 -4.72 -10.78 7.97
CA ASN A 133 -5.55 -11.49 8.94
C ASN A 133 -4.74 -12.45 9.82
N THR A 134 -3.75 -13.12 9.25
CA THR A 134 -2.86 -14.02 10.01
C THR A 134 -2.02 -13.22 11.01
N TRP A 135 -1.53 -12.05 10.62
CA TRP A 135 -0.74 -11.19 11.50
C TRP A 135 -1.57 -10.61 12.65
N VAL A 136 -2.83 -10.20 12.40
CA VAL A 136 -3.70 -9.64 13.46
C VAL A 136 -4.19 -10.72 14.43
N TYR A 137 -4.64 -11.88 13.93
CA TYR A 137 -5.42 -12.85 14.73
C TYR A 137 -4.73 -14.20 14.95
N GLY A 138 -3.65 -14.51 14.23
CA GLY A 138 -3.09 -15.86 14.16
C GLY A 138 -2.78 -16.49 15.52
N GLU A 139 -2.00 -15.83 16.36
CA GLU A 139 -1.65 -16.38 17.67
C GLU A 139 -2.79 -16.26 18.68
N VAL A 140 -3.65 -15.24 18.57
CA VAL A 140 -4.85 -15.13 19.43
C VAL A 140 -5.71 -16.38 19.23
N ILE A 141 -5.96 -16.77 17.98
CA ILE A 141 -6.70 -17.97 17.63
C ILE A 141 -5.94 -19.23 18.11
N ASN A 142 -4.62 -19.30 17.89
CA ASN A 142 -3.83 -20.46 18.35
C ASN A 142 -3.88 -20.63 19.87
N LYS A 143 -3.72 -19.56 20.65
CA LYS A 143 -3.83 -19.57 22.11
C LYS A 143 -5.20 -20.06 22.57
N LEU A 144 -6.28 -19.58 21.95
CA LEU A 144 -7.65 -20.04 22.26
C LEU A 144 -7.84 -21.54 21.97
N ILE A 145 -7.27 -22.03 20.86
CA ILE A 145 -7.30 -23.45 20.51
C ILE A 145 -6.51 -24.28 21.54
N GLU A 146 -5.33 -23.82 21.95
CA GLU A 146 -4.50 -24.49 22.96
C GLU A 146 -5.16 -24.55 24.33
N GLN A 147 -5.75 -23.43 24.78
CA GLN A 147 -6.52 -23.37 26.03
C GLN A 147 -7.69 -24.35 26.03
N LYS A 148 -8.42 -24.45 24.91
CA LYS A 148 -9.51 -25.42 24.79
C LYS A 148 -9.03 -26.87 24.83
N LYS A 149 -7.81 -27.16 24.35
CA LYS A 149 -7.22 -28.51 24.38
C LYS A 149 -6.70 -28.90 25.77
N SER A 150 -6.20 -27.95 26.56
CA SER A 150 -5.73 -28.20 27.93
C SER A 150 -6.88 -28.39 28.93
N VAL A 151 -8.07 -27.86 28.63
CA VAL A 151 -9.32 -28.14 29.34
C VAL A 151 -10.01 -29.34 28.69
N LYS A 152 -9.42 -30.54 28.79
CA LYS A 152 -10.17 -31.80 28.57
C LYS A 152 -10.76 -32.26 29.92
N PRO A 153 -12.00 -32.77 29.96
CA PRO A 153 -12.68 -33.20 31.19
C PRO A 153 -11.95 -34.36 31.89
#